data_AF-A0A417CDA6-F1
#
_entry.id   AF-A0A417CDA6-F1
#
_cell.length_a   1.000
_cell.length_b   1.000
_cell.length_c   1.000
_cell.angle_alpha   90.00
_cell.angle_beta   90.00
_cell.angle_gamma   90.00
#
_symmetry.space_group_name_H-M   'P 1'
#
loop_
_entity.id
_entity.type
_entity.pdbx_description
1 polymer ?
#
loop_
_entity_poly.entity_id
_entity_poly.type
_entity_poly.pdbx_seq_one_letter_code
_entity_poly.pdbx_strand_id
1 'polypeptide(L)'
;MEIVQTKNNHLYKEGGEKEYGCICKNCGTKFIFQEHEGCVPRCIDPKPEQCTIHCPNCKQIIRYSECTELKSEEDNFAFHRVW
;
A
#
# COMPACT_ATOMS: atom_id res chain seq x y z
N MET A 1 14.46 -0.07 -21.86
CA MET A 1 13.65 -1.20 -21.36
C MET A 1 12.43 -0.57 -20.71
N GLU A 2 11.32 -0.53 -21.43
CA GLU A 2 10.11 0.14 -20.97
C GLU A 2 9.14 -0.94 -20.49
N ILE A 3 8.94 -1.02 -19.18
CA ILE A 3 7.99 -1.95 -18.58
C ILE A 3 6.62 -1.31 -18.75
N VAL A 4 5.88 -1.76 -19.77
CA VAL A 4 4.46 -1.45 -19.93
C VAL A 4 3.74 -2.09 -18.75
N GLN A 5 3.43 -1.30 -17.71
CA GLN A 5 2.50 -1.71 -16.67
C GLN A 5 1.11 -1.79 -17.28
N THR A 6 0.80 -2.94 -17.87
CA THR A 6 -0.55 -3.30 -18.26
C THR A 6 -1.42 -3.26 -17.02
N LYS A 7 -2.21 -2.19 -16.86
CA LYS A 7 -3.24 -2.04 -15.84
C LYS A 7 -4.25 -3.18 -16.00
N ASN A 8 -4.00 -4.30 -15.34
CA ASN A 8 -4.89 -5.47 -15.27
C ASN A 8 -6.09 -5.16 -14.37
N ASN A 9 -6.88 -4.13 -14.71
CA ASN A 9 -8.07 -3.72 -13.97
C ASN A 9 -9.19 -4.77 -13.97
N HIS A 10 -9.06 -5.87 -14.72
CA HIS A 10 -10.09 -6.92 -14.83
C HIS A 10 -9.96 -8.06 -13.80
N LEU A 11 -8.90 -8.09 -12.98
CA LEU A 11 -8.74 -9.10 -11.92
C LEU A 11 -9.30 -8.65 -10.56
N TYR A 12 -9.67 -7.38 -10.43
CA TYR A 12 -10.22 -6.81 -9.23
C TYR A 12 -11.69 -7.20 -9.11
N LYS A 13 -11.95 -8.32 -8.43
CA LYS A 13 -13.30 -8.73 -8.00
C LYS A 13 -14.01 -7.55 -7.34
N GLU A 14 -15.33 -7.54 -7.41
CA GLU A 14 -16.30 -6.51 -6.96
C GLU A 14 -16.26 -6.15 -5.45
N GLY A 15 -15.13 -6.36 -4.77
CA GLY A 15 -14.84 -5.96 -3.39
C GLY A 15 -13.52 -5.22 -3.20
N GLY A 16 -12.89 -4.70 -4.26
CA GLY A 16 -11.79 -3.72 -4.25
C GLY A 16 -10.54 -4.11 -3.44
N GLU A 17 -9.40 -4.28 -4.10
CA GLU A 17 -8.15 -4.45 -3.34
C GLU A 17 -7.86 -3.21 -2.50
N LYS A 18 -7.52 -3.42 -1.23
CA LYS A 18 -7.23 -2.32 -0.30
C LYS A 18 -5.95 -1.62 -0.73
N GLU A 19 -6.00 -0.29 -0.72
CA GLU A 19 -4.88 0.57 -1.03
C GLU A 19 -4.39 1.25 0.25
N TYR A 20 -3.08 1.41 0.38
CA TYR A 20 -2.43 1.97 1.56
C TYR A 20 -1.42 3.04 1.16
N GLY A 21 -1.49 4.19 1.81
CA GLY A 21 -0.49 5.26 1.73
C GLY A 21 0.45 5.19 2.92
N CYS A 22 1.75 5.15 2.67
CA CYS A 22 2.76 5.05 3.73
C CYS A 22 3.91 6.04 3.57
N ILE A 23 4.45 6.48 4.71
CA ILE A 23 5.62 7.34 4.79
C ILE A 23 6.69 6.59 5.57
N CYS A 24 7.80 6.28 4.91
CA CYS A 24 8.91 5.61 5.57
C CYS A 24 9.53 6.52 6.62
N LYS A 25 9.45 6.15 7.91
CA LYS A 25 10.08 6.89 9.02
C LYS A 25 11.61 6.97 8.93
N ASN A 26 12.24 6.05 8.19
CA ASN A 26 13.69 5.99 8.07
C ASN A 26 14.24 6.95 7.00
N CYS A 27 13.62 7.02 5.81
CA CYS A 27 14.12 7.82 4.69
C CYS A 27 13.16 8.91 4.19
N GLY A 28 11.97 9.04 4.79
CA GLY A 28 10.96 10.02 4.41
C GLY A 28 10.23 9.71 3.09
N THR A 29 10.56 8.59 2.42
CA THR A 29 9.90 8.23 1.16
C THR A 29 8.41 7.98 1.38
N LYS A 30 7.58 8.74 0.66
CA LYS A 30 6.14 8.54 0.55
C LYS A 30 5.85 7.58 -0.61
N PHE A 31 4.97 6.62 -0.40
CA PHE A 31 4.54 5.71 -1.45
C PHE A 31 3.15 5.17 -1.15
N ILE A 32 2.44 4.80 -2.21
CA ILE A 32 1.15 4.12 -2.16
C ILE A 32 1.38 2.71 -2.66
N PHE A 33 0.71 1.74 -2.05
CA PHE A 33 0.82 0.34 -2.42
C PHE A 33 -0.51 -0.39 -2.21
N GLN A 34 -0.72 -1.47 -2.95
CA GLN A 34 -1.88 -2.35 -2.83
C GLN A 34 -1.59 -3.49 -1.85
N GLU A 35 -2.63 -4.03 -1.21
CA GLU A 35 -2.49 -5.10 -0.20
C GLU A 35 -1.60 -6.27 -0.66
N HIS A 36 -1.68 -6.67 -1.94
CA HIS A 36 -0.89 -7.77 -2.50
C HIS A 36 0.60 -7.46 -2.70
N GLU A 37 1.00 -6.18 -2.69
CA GLU A 37 2.40 -5.78 -2.85
C GLU A 37 3.23 -6.03 -1.59
N GLY A 38 2.57 -6.17 -0.44
CA GLY A 38 3.22 -6.51 0.82
C GLY A 38 3.12 -7.98 1.21
N CYS A 39 3.76 -8.30 2.31
CA CYS A 39 3.67 -9.61 2.95
C CYS A 39 2.45 -9.63 3.87
N VAL A 40 1.39 -10.27 3.38
CA VAL A 40 0.16 -10.55 4.14
C VAL A 40 0.16 -12.02 4.56
N PRO A 41 0.00 -12.35 5.86
CA PRO A 41 -0.09 -13.73 6.31
C PRO A 41 -1.34 -14.41 5.75
N ARG A 42 -1.24 -15.71 5.44
CA ARG A 42 -2.36 -16.53 4.96
C ARG A 42 -3.32 -16.88 6.10
N CYS A 43 -4.04 -15.88 6.60
CA CYS A 43 -5.05 -16.01 7.63
C CYS A 43 -6.42 -15.57 7.07
N ILE A 44 -7.51 -16.03 7.70
CA ILE A 44 -8.89 -15.68 7.28
C ILE A 44 -9.16 -14.17 7.43
N ASP A 45 -8.57 -13.54 8.46
CA ASP A 45 -8.69 -12.11 8.73
C ASP A 45 -7.30 -11.58 9.17
N PRO A 46 -6.41 -11.25 8.22
CA PRO A 46 -5.08 -10.77 8.55
C PRO A 46 -5.18 -9.35 9.14
N LYS A 47 -4.63 -9.16 10.34
CA LYS A 47 -4.62 -7.85 10.99
C LYS A 47 -3.51 -6.96 10.39
N PRO A 48 -3.71 -5.63 10.30
CA PRO A 48 -2.69 -4.71 9.77
C PRO A 48 -1.34 -4.74 10.53
N GLU A 49 -1.36 -5.13 11.80
CA GLU A 49 -0.14 -5.29 12.61
C GLU A 49 0.71 -6.50 12.20
N GLN A 50 0.09 -7.47 11.53
CA GLN A 50 0.70 -8.70 11.03
C GLN A 50 1.12 -8.59 9.57
N CYS A 51 0.66 -7.56 8.86
CA CYS A 51 1.00 -7.28 7.47
C CYS A 51 2.20 -6.31 7.42
N THR A 52 3.13 -6.56 6.51
CA THR A 52 4.33 -5.73 6.35
C THR A 52 4.62 -5.42 4.90
N ILE A 53 5.09 -4.21 4.63
CA ILE A 53 5.58 -3.76 3.33
C ILE A 53 7.04 -3.34 3.43
N HIS A 54 7.79 -3.48 2.35
CA HIS A 54 9.14 -2.96 2.27
C HIS A 54 9.12 -1.57 1.64
N CYS A 55 9.79 -0.60 2.27
CA CYS A 55 9.99 0.70 1.67
C CYS A 55 10.69 0.53 0.30
N PRO A 56 10.14 1.11 -0.80
CA PRO A 56 10.70 0.93 -2.13
C PRO A 56 12.14 1.46 -2.24
N ASN A 57 12.46 2.50 -1.45
CA ASN A 57 13.75 3.18 -1.45
C ASN A 57 14.79 2.52 -0.52
N CYS A 58 14.56 2.51 0.80
CA CYS A 58 15.55 2.01 1.77
C CYS A 58 15.37 0.55 2.19
N LYS A 59 14.36 -0.15 1.64
CA LYS A 59 14.00 -1.55 1.97
C LYS A 59 13.67 -1.82 3.44
N GLN A 60 13.50 -0.77 4.25
CA GLN A 60 13.03 -0.89 5.62
C GLN A 60 11.65 -1.56 5.66
N ILE A 61 11.48 -2.51 6.59
CA ILE A 61 10.20 -3.17 6.84
C ILE A 61 9.29 -2.21 7.62
N ILE A 62 8.08 -2.01 7.12
CA ILE A 62 7.04 -1.15 7.70
C ILE A 62 5.77 -1.97 7.87
N ARG A 63 5.09 -1.84 9.01
CA ARG A 63 3.80 -2.53 9.22
C ARG A 63 2.66 -1.75 8.57
N TYR A 64 1.62 -2.45 8.12
CA TYR A 64 0.44 -1.78 7.55
C TYR A 64 -0.25 -0.91 8.60
N SER A 65 -0.17 -1.27 9.89
CA SER A 65 -0.63 -0.44 11.01
C SER A 65 0.04 0.93 11.12
N GLU A 66 1.19 1.12 10.46
CA GLU A 66 1.89 2.42 10.40
C GLU A 66 1.55 3.22 9.13
N CYS A 67 0.71 2.65 8.26
CA CYS A 67 0.27 3.25 7.01
C CYS A 67 -1.22 3.61 7.11
N THR A 68 -1.68 4.51 6.25
CA THR A 68 -3.08 4.93 6.18
C THR A 68 -3.79 4.12 5.09
N GLU A 69 -4.89 3.46 5.43
CA GLU A 69 -5.75 2.79 4.44
C GLU A 69 -6.52 3.85 3.63
N LEU A 70 -6.36 3.85 2.31
CA LEU A 70 -6.99 4.80 1.39
C LEU A 70 -8.30 4.19 0.90
N LYS A 71 -9.39 4.47 1.63
CA LYS A 71 -10.72 3.89 1.36
C LYS A 71 -11.51 4.65 0.29
N SER A 72 -11.20 5.94 0.13
CA SER A 72 -11.94 6.86 -0.75
C SER A 72 -10.97 7.69 -1.59
N GLU A 73 -11.44 8.23 -2.72
CA GLU A 73 -10.68 9.21 -3.52
C GLU A 73 -10.28 10.44 -2.69
N GLU A 74 -11.09 10.81 -1.69
CA GLU A 74 -10.78 11.89 -0.75
C GLU A 74 -9.56 11.59 0.15
N ASP A 75 -9.41 10.35 0.62
CA ASP A 75 -8.23 9.93 1.40
C ASP A 75 -6.97 9.96 0.53
N ASN A 76 -7.09 9.52 -0.72
CA ASN A 76 -6.02 9.61 -1.72
C ASN A 76 -5.60 11.08 -1.93
N PHE A 77 -6.58 11.95 -2.17
CA PHE A 77 -6.32 13.36 -2.37
C PHE A 77 -5.73 14.05 -1.13
N ALA A 78 -6.17 13.67 0.07
CA ALA A 78 -5.61 14.15 1.33
C ALA A 78 -4.17 13.68 1.53
N PHE A 79 -3.86 12.41 1.22
CA PHE A 79 -2.50 11.88 1.28
C PHE A 79 -1.55 12.61 0.31
N HIS A 80 -2.05 12.99 -0.87
CA HIS A 80 -1.30 13.78 -1.85
C HIS A 80 -1.18 15.28 -1.49
N ARG A 81 -2.17 15.87 -0.80
CA ARG A 81 -2.17 17.31 -0.43
C ARG A 81 -1.41 17.63 0.85
N VAL A 82 -1.24 16.66 1.75
CA VAL A 82 -0.46 16.86 2.97
C VAL A 82 1.03 16.77 2.60
N TRP A 83 1.57 17.94 2.24
CA TRP A 83 2.97 18.30 1.91
C TRP A 83 3.47 18.03 0.49
#